data_AF-A0A0P0LIR5-F1
#
_entry.id   AF-A0A0P0LIR5-F1
#
_cell.length_a   1.000
_cell.length_b   1.000
_cell.length_c   1.000
_cell.angle_alpha   90.00
_cell.angle_beta   90.00
_cell.angle_gamma   90.00
#
_symmetry.space_group_name_H-M   'P 1'
#
loop_
_entity.id
_entity.type
_entity.pdbx_description
1 polymer ?
#
loop_
_entity_poly.entity_id
_entity_poly.type
_entity_poly.pdbx_seq_one_letter_code
_entity_poly.pdbx_strand_id
1 'polypeptide(L)'
;WSLATMSFLLSSLLALLTVSTPSWCQSTEASPKRSDGTPFPWNKIPLPEYVIPVHYDLLIHANLTTLTFWGTTKVEITASQPTSTIILHSHHLQISRATLRKGA
;
A
#
# COMPACT_ATOMS: atom_id res chain seq x y z
N TRP A 1 27.17 -5.14 -54.83
CA TRP A 1 27.26 -5.81 -53.52
C TRP A 1 25.84 -5.93 -52.98
N SER A 2 25.38 -7.16 -52.74
CA SER A 2 23.95 -7.47 -52.77
C SER A 2 23.22 -7.11 -51.48
N LEU A 3 21.96 -6.68 -51.64
CA LEU A 3 20.97 -6.35 -50.60
C LEU A 3 20.80 -7.45 -49.52
N ALA A 4 21.32 -8.66 -49.76
CA ALA A 4 21.23 -9.78 -48.83
C ALA A 4 21.87 -9.46 -47.47
N THR A 5 23.00 -8.74 -47.44
CA THR A 5 23.72 -8.43 -46.19
C THR A 5 22.97 -7.46 -45.27
N MET A 6 22.14 -6.56 -45.82
CA MET A 6 21.33 -5.63 -45.03
C MET A 6 20.11 -6.29 -44.38
N SER A 7 19.59 -7.37 -45.00
CA SER A 7 18.48 -8.16 -44.46
C SER A 7 18.88 -8.93 -43.20
N PHE A 8 20.11 -9.46 -43.16
CA PHE A 8 20.62 -10.18 -41.99
C PHE A 8 20.84 -9.28 -40.79
N LEU A 9 21.31 -8.04 -41.00
CA LEU A 9 21.50 -7.07 -39.92
C LEU A 9 20.16 -6.58 -39.34
N LEU A 10 19.15 -6.37 -40.18
CA LEU A 10 17.82 -5.96 -39.75
C LEU A 10 17.10 -7.09 -38.97
N SER A 11 17.22 -8.34 -39.45
CA SER A 11 16.67 -9.52 -38.77
C SER A 11 17.33 -9.76 -37.40
N SER A 12 18.64 -9.58 -37.30
CA SER A 12 19.37 -9.68 -36.03
C SER A 12 18.97 -8.57 -35.04
N LEU A 13 18.68 -7.35 -35.52
CA LEU A 13 18.24 -6.24 -34.67
C LEU A 13 16.82 -6.44 -34.12
N LEU A 14 15.91 -7.01 -34.93
CA LEU A 14 14.56 -7.39 -34.47
C LEU A 14 14.59 -8.51 -33.42
N ALA A 15 15.53 -9.46 -33.52
CA ALA A 15 15.68 -10.53 -32.55
C ALA A 15 16.16 -10.03 -31.16
N LEU A 16 16.93 -8.94 -31.09
CA LEU A 16 17.33 -8.33 -29.82
C LEU A 16 16.17 -7.57 -29.12
N LEU A 17 15.18 -7.08 -29.87
CA LEU A 17 14.04 -6.36 -29.32
C LEU A 17 12.97 -7.27 -28.70
N THR A 18 12.90 -8.55 -29.07
CA THR A 18 11.91 -9.51 -28.50
C THR A 18 12.38 -10.19 -27.22
N VAL A 19 13.68 -10.16 -26.91
CA VAL A 19 14.29 -10.77 -25.71
C VAL A 19 14.29 -9.84 -24.48
N SER A 20 13.85 -8.59 -24.64
CA SER A 20 13.86 -7.58 -23.58
C SER A 20 12.47 -7.24 -23.04
N THR A 21 11.57 -8.23 -22.91
CA THR A 21 10.55 -8.08 -21.86
C THR A 21 11.21 -8.54 -20.57
N PRO A 22 11.50 -7.63 -19.60
CA PRO A 22 11.77 -8.10 -18.26
C PRO A 22 10.47 -8.77 -17.79
N SER A 23 10.41 -10.10 -17.90
CA SER A 23 9.34 -10.93 -17.31
C SER A 23 9.36 -10.86 -15.78
N TRP A 24 10.24 -10.05 -15.22
CA TRP A 24 10.41 -9.77 -13.80
C TRP A 24 9.35 -8.82 -13.24
N CYS A 25 8.08 -9.13 -13.48
CA CYS A 25 6.95 -8.50 -12.77
C CYS A 25 5.77 -9.47 -12.59
N GLN A 26 5.96 -10.78 -12.73
CA GLN A 26 4.98 -11.74 -12.19
C GLN A 26 5.24 -11.94 -10.69
N SER A 27 5.14 -10.85 -9.91
CA SER A 27 4.72 -11.03 -8.53
C SER A 27 3.24 -11.34 -8.60
N THR A 28 2.89 -12.61 -8.39
CA THR A 28 1.56 -12.97 -7.90
C THR A 28 1.41 -12.25 -6.57
N GLU A 29 1.02 -10.98 -6.59
CA GLU A 29 0.64 -10.27 -5.39
C GLU A 29 -0.64 -10.92 -4.88
N ALA A 30 -0.47 -11.87 -3.96
CA ALA A 30 -1.56 -12.36 -3.16
C ALA A 30 -2.15 -11.15 -2.44
N SER A 31 -3.33 -10.71 -2.88
CA SER A 31 -4.02 -9.58 -2.26
C SER A 31 -4.10 -9.81 -0.75
N PRO A 32 -3.75 -8.80 0.06
CA PRO A 32 -3.77 -8.94 1.50
C PRO A 32 -5.15 -9.42 1.94
N LYS A 33 -5.18 -10.43 2.81
CA LYS A 33 -6.42 -10.96 3.40
C LYS A 33 -6.47 -10.57 4.87
N ARG A 34 -7.67 -10.26 5.34
CA ARG A 34 -7.94 -10.10 6.77
C ARG A 34 -7.87 -11.47 7.47
N SER A 35 -7.80 -11.46 8.80
CA SER A 35 -7.84 -12.66 9.64
C SER A 35 -9.04 -13.58 9.40
N ASP A 36 -10.14 -13.06 8.85
CA ASP A 36 -11.35 -13.81 8.49
C ASP A 36 -11.31 -14.40 7.05
N GLY A 37 -10.19 -14.22 6.33
CA GLY A 37 -10.01 -14.68 4.95
C GLY A 37 -10.62 -13.77 3.88
N THR A 38 -11.34 -12.71 4.27
CA THR A 38 -11.86 -11.73 3.31
C THR A 38 -10.74 -10.85 2.75
N PRO A 39 -10.85 -10.38 1.49
CA PRO A 39 -9.86 -9.45 0.93
C PRO A 39 -9.82 -8.15 1.74
N PHE A 40 -8.61 -7.68 2.03
CA PHE A 40 -8.41 -6.37 2.61
C PHE A 40 -8.69 -5.29 1.54
N PRO A 41 -9.37 -4.19 1.87
CA PRO A 41 -9.86 -3.21 0.89
C PRO A 41 -8.76 -2.36 0.23
N TRP A 42 -7.48 -2.63 0.53
CA TRP A 42 -6.35 -1.89 -0.02
C TRP A 42 -5.15 -2.80 -0.28
N ASN A 43 -4.76 -2.97 -1.53
CA ASN A 43 -3.72 -3.91 -1.94
C ASN A 43 -2.38 -3.26 -2.27
N LYS A 44 -2.19 -1.97 -1.92
CA LYS A 44 -0.94 -1.24 -2.17
C LYS A 44 -0.21 -0.97 -0.85
N ILE A 45 1.11 -1.01 -0.88
CA ILE A 45 1.96 -0.60 0.23
C ILE A 45 1.72 0.88 0.62
N PRO A 46 1.76 1.86 -0.30
CA PRO A 46 1.46 3.25 0.04
C PRO A 46 -0.01 3.42 0.41
N LEU A 47 -0.29 4.30 1.37
CA LEU A 47 -1.66 4.61 1.79
C LEU A 47 -2.45 5.35 0.70
N PRO A 48 -3.79 5.30 0.73
CA PRO A 48 -4.60 6.12 -0.13
C PRO A 48 -4.38 7.61 0.17
N GLU A 49 -4.11 8.40 -0.86
CA GLU A 49 -3.82 9.84 -0.74
C GLU A 49 -5.07 10.70 -0.47
N TYR A 50 -6.27 10.12 -0.61
CA TYR A 50 -7.53 10.84 -0.46
C TYR A 50 -8.05 10.94 0.99
N VAL A 51 -7.37 10.34 1.97
CA VAL A 51 -7.63 10.56 3.40
C VAL A 51 -6.40 11.21 4.02
N ILE A 52 -6.51 12.51 4.31
CA ILE A 52 -5.37 13.34 4.72
C ILE A 52 -5.52 13.66 6.21
N PRO A 53 -4.56 13.27 7.06
CA PRO A 53 -4.57 13.65 8.47
C PRO A 53 -4.22 15.14 8.63
N VAL A 54 -4.93 15.82 9.53
CA VAL A 54 -4.75 17.24 9.85
C VAL A 54 -4.09 17.42 11.21
N HIS A 55 -4.58 16.68 12.22
CA HIS A 55 -4.09 16.80 13.60
C HIS A 55 -4.19 15.45 14.35
N TYR A 56 -3.27 15.23 15.30
CA TYR A 56 -3.26 14.05 16.16
C TYR A 56 -3.26 14.46 17.63
N ASP A 57 -4.23 13.93 18.39
CA ASP A 57 -4.14 13.84 19.84
C ASP A 57 -3.64 12.45 20.22
N LEU A 58 -2.48 12.38 20.86
CA LEU A 58 -1.87 11.12 21.32
C LEU A 58 -1.83 11.08 22.84
N LEU A 59 -2.54 10.12 23.43
CA LEU A 59 -2.40 9.76 24.84
C LEU A 59 -1.68 8.44 24.95
N ILE A 60 -0.57 8.41 25.70
CA ILE A 60 0.23 7.20 25.95
C ILE A 60 0.37 7.05 27.46
N HIS A 61 0.00 5.87 27.97
CA HIS A 61 0.15 5.47 29.36
C HIS A 61 1.03 4.21 29.42
N ALA A 62 2.32 4.41 29.68
CA ALA A 62 3.31 3.34 29.78
C ALA A 62 3.40 2.83 31.23
N ASN A 63 3.41 1.51 31.39
CA ASN A 63 3.76 0.83 32.61
C ASN A 63 5.18 0.26 32.48
N LEU A 64 6.13 0.86 33.19
CA LEU A 64 7.54 0.49 33.12
C LEU A 64 7.88 -0.76 33.94
N THR A 65 7.00 -1.18 34.86
CA THR A 65 7.17 -2.43 35.63
C THR A 65 6.78 -3.65 34.80
N THR A 66 5.66 -3.56 34.08
CA THR A 66 5.18 -4.67 33.22
C THR A 66 5.67 -4.59 31.79
N LEU A 67 6.36 -3.49 31.41
CA LEU A 67 6.84 -3.22 30.05
C LEU A 67 5.70 -3.23 29.02
N THR A 68 4.55 -2.66 29.38
CA THR A 68 3.38 -2.55 28.51
C THR A 68 2.92 -1.10 28.42
N PHE A 69 2.12 -0.78 27.41
CA PHE A 69 1.49 0.54 27.31
C PHE A 69 0.05 0.43 26.84
N TRP A 70 -0.72 1.45 27.20
CA TRP A 70 -2.06 1.71 26.70
C TRP A 70 -2.08 3.10 26.09
N GLY A 71 -3.02 3.34 25.18
CA GLY A 71 -3.12 4.67 24.60
C GLY A 71 -4.45 4.91 23.91
N THR A 72 -4.65 6.17 23.54
CA THR A 72 -5.76 6.59 22.69
C THR A 72 -5.20 7.55 21.66
N THR A 73 -5.51 7.26 20.40
CA THR A 73 -5.17 8.11 19.26
C THR A 73 -6.46 8.72 18.75
N LYS A 74 -6.54 10.05 18.69
CA LYS A 74 -7.55 10.75 17.89
C LYS A 74 -6.83 11.37 16.71
N VAL A 75 -7.33 11.11 15.51
CA VAL A 75 -6.81 11.70 14.28
C VAL A 75 -7.94 12.48 13.63
N GLU A 76 -7.72 13.78 13.46
CA GLU A 76 -8.56 14.61 12.62
C GLU A 76 -8.14 14.38 11.17
N ILE A 77 -9.11 14.10 10.29
CA ILE A 77 -8.87 13.78 8.89
C ILE A 77 -9.79 14.59 7.99
N THR A 78 -9.29 14.92 6.80
CA THR A 78 -10.09 15.41 5.67
C THR A 78 -10.07 14.37 4.56
N ALA A 79 -11.25 14.07 4.00
CA ALA A 79 -11.37 13.19 2.85
C ALA A 79 -11.58 14.02 1.57
N SER A 80 -10.64 13.96 0.62
CA SER A 80 -10.76 14.67 -0.66
C SER A 80 -11.69 13.96 -1.65
N GLN A 81 -12.00 12.69 -1.40
CA GLN A 81 -12.95 11.88 -2.17
C GLN A 81 -13.94 11.19 -1.21
N PRO A 82 -15.21 11.00 -1.63
CA PRO A 82 -16.16 10.21 -0.84
C PRO A 82 -15.64 8.78 -0.61
N THR A 83 -15.51 8.37 0.65
CA THR A 83 -15.08 7.03 1.02
C THR A 83 -15.83 6.54 2.26
N SER A 84 -16.10 5.24 2.31
CA SER A 84 -16.62 4.54 3.50
C SER A 84 -15.53 3.85 4.31
N THR A 85 -14.27 3.91 3.86
CA THR A 85 -13.14 3.18 4.44
C THR A 85 -11.94 4.12 4.65
N ILE A 86 -11.32 4.01 5.82
CA ILE A 86 -10.11 4.73 6.21
C ILE A 86 -8.99 3.69 6.37
N ILE A 87 -7.91 3.83 5.59
CA ILE A 87 -6.75 2.92 5.64
C ILE A 87 -5.60 3.65 6.34
N LEU A 88 -5.03 3.02 7.36
CA LEU A 88 -3.96 3.56 8.20
C LEU A 88 -2.96 2.46 8.54
N HIS A 89 -1.74 2.84 8.92
CA HIS A 89 -0.76 1.89 9.43
C HIS A 89 -1.01 1.55 10.91
N SER A 90 -0.80 0.29 11.26
CA SER A 90 -0.74 -0.21 12.63
C SER A 90 0.11 -1.47 12.64
N HIS A 91 1.04 -1.60 13.59
CA HIS A 91 1.95 -2.74 13.67
C HIS A 91 2.18 -3.14 15.13
N HIS A 92 1.93 -4.41 15.45
CA HIS A 92 2.00 -4.96 16.83
C HIS A 92 1.17 -4.20 17.87
N LEU A 93 0.03 -3.61 17.45
CA LEU A 93 -0.93 -2.95 18.32
C LEU A 93 -2.23 -3.73 18.37
N GLN A 94 -2.76 -3.95 19.57
CA GLN A 94 -4.10 -4.52 19.75
C GLN A 94 -5.13 -3.39 19.79
N ILE A 95 -5.95 -3.28 18.74
CA ILE A 95 -7.02 -2.29 18.66
C ILE A 95 -8.24 -2.80 19.42
N SER A 96 -8.54 -2.20 20.57
CA SER A 96 -9.70 -2.56 21.41
C SER A 96 -10.99 -1.86 20.99
N ARG A 97 -10.90 -0.64 20.42
CA ARG A 97 -12.05 0.15 19.98
C ARG A 97 -11.64 1.16 18.91
N ALA A 98 -12.51 1.34 17.92
CA ALA A 98 -12.43 2.44 16.95
C ALA A 98 -13.81 3.09 16.81
N THR A 99 -13.86 4.40 16.67
CA THR A 99 -15.10 5.17 16.48
C THR A 99 -14.85 6.33 15.52
N LEU A 100 -15.80 6.62 14.65
CA LEU A 100 -15.77 7.79 13.78
C LEU A 100 -16.66 8.89 14.36
N ARG A 101 -16.17 10.13 14.33
CA ARG A 101 -16.94 11.33 14.72
C ARG A 101 -16.86 12.34 13.58
N LYS A 102 -17.93 13.10 13.38
CA LYS A 102 -17.90 14.24 12.46
C LYS A 102 -17.07 15.35 13.13
N GLY A 103 -16.14 15.96 12.37
CA GLY A 103 -15.44 17.16 12.80
C GLY A 103 -16.43 18.29 13.13
N ALA A 104 -16.00 19.20 14.01
CA ALA A 104 -16.77 20.38 14.38
C ALA A 104 -16.90 21.35 13.19
#